data_AF-A0A956Z002-F1
#
_entry.id   AF-A0A956Z002-F1
#
_cell.length_a   1.000
_cell.length_b   1.000
_cell.length_c   1.000
_cell.angle_alpha   90.00
_cell.angle_beta   90.00
_cell.angle_gamma   90.00
#
_symmetry.space_group_name_H-M   'P 1'
#
loop_
_entity.id
_entity.type
_entity.pdbx_description
1 polymer ?
#
loop_
_entity_poly.entity_id
_entity_poly.type
_entity_poly.pdbx_seq_one_letter_code
_entity_poly.pdbx_strand_id
1 'polypeptide(L)'
;INDRAYLVMEYINGGDLEVILSKTKELPVDRVLQWAIELCDVLAYLHRAEPEPIIFRDMKPPNVMIDSLGKVRLIDFGIAKAFTSGVKHTMIGTEGYSAPEQYKGDVTPLSDIYSLGATLHHVLTRKDPRLEPPFSFHERPIIAFNPKVPEGFVAVIEKSLAFKPEDRYQSCDEMKQALEALRFQPQAGIYVAPTAPTAGENGAAVVTTTPFEQGTHAGGIQAKWTFKTEDEIRTSPAVWKDLIFIGSYDTNMWALNAESGELVWKFPTNAGIASSPVIDDSNRSIIFGSEDYRLYALDARTGRVNWTFSSQDRIRSTPRVAHNHVFFGSDDSKVYALNASNGRKIWEFEAGAPVRCRPAVTNEFIIVGCESGEIFGLSLSGQRKWSNRTRKSVISAPFVDHDEGICFVGSTDNYLYAIDSNNGYTGWRFRTNGPVISSPTMQGSTVYVGSADGNLYAINTQNG
;
A
#
# COMPACT_ATOMS: atom_id res chain seq x y z
N ILE A 1 8.74 -37.64 -33.58
CA ILE A 1 9.65 -36.92 -32.67
C ILE A 1 10.00 -35.61 -33.38
N ASN A 2 9.32 -34.48 -33.22
CA ASN A 2 8.60 -33.92 -32.07
C ASN A 2 7.52 -32.93 -32.54
N ASP A 3 6.24 -33.30 -32.45
CA ASP A 3 5.11 -32.36 -32.47
C ASP A 3 4.98 -31.72 -31.08
N ARG A 4 5.88 -30.78 -30.76
CA ARG A 4 5.75 -29.99 -29.53
C ARG A 4 5.68 -28.52 -29.90
N ALA A 5 4.50 -27.94 -29.75
CA ALA A 5 4.32 -26.49 -29.73
C ALA A 5 4.56 -25.98 -28.30
N TYR A 6 5.33 -24.90 -28.17
CA TYR A 6 5.58 -24.23 -26.91
C TYR A 6 5.09 -22.79 -27.04
N LEU A 7 4.35 -22.32 -26.04
CA LEU A 7 4.01 -20.91 -25.87
C LEU A 7 4.86 -20.37 -24.73
N VAL A 8 5.79 -19.45 -25.03
CA VAL A 8 6.62 -18.78 -24.03
C VAL A 8 5.95 -17.47 -23.66
N MET A 9 5.67 -17.29 -22.37
CA MET A 9 5.02 -16.09 -21.82
C MET A 9 5.87 -15.50 -20.70
N GLU A 10 5.58 -14.25 -20.33
CA GLU A 10 6.18 -13.64 -19.14
C GLU A 10 5.84 -14.49 -17.90
N TYR A 11 6.87 -14.84 -17.13
CA TYR A 11 6.65 -15.48 -15.83
C TYR A 11 6.13 -14.45 -14.84
N ILE A 12 4.90 -14.64 -14.37
CA ILE A 12 4.30 -13.78 -13.35
C ILE A 12 4.68 -14.35 -11.98
N ASN A 13 5.55 -13.65 -11.25
CA ASN A 13 5.93 -14.02 -9.90
C ASN A 13 4.77 -13.69 -8.93
N GLY A 14 3.94 -14.67 -8.60
CA GLY A 14 2.69 -14.47 -7.84
C GLY A 14 1.95 -15.77 -7.57
N GLY A 15 0.69 -15.66 -7.15
CA GLY A 15 -0.24 -16.79 -7.03
C GLY A 15 -1.57 -16.47 -7.68
N ASP A 16 -2.22 -17.49 -8.26
CA ASP A 16 -3.59 -17.32 -8.73
C ASP A 16 -4.57 -17.15 -7.55
N LEU A 17 -5.70 -16.50 -7.82
CA LEU A 17 -6.65 -16.10 -6.79
C LEU A 17 -7.29 -17.32 -6.09
N GLU A 18 -7.41 -18.47 -6.76
CA GLU A 18 -7.86 -19.72 -6.14
C GLU A 18 -6.86 -20.21 -5.08
N VAL A 19 -5.56 -20.23 -5.43
CA VAL A 19 -4.50 -20.57 -4.48
C VAL A 19 -4.48 -19.60 -3.30
N ILE A 20 -4.64 -18.30 -3.54
CA ILE A 20 -4.70 -17.28 -2.49
C ILE A 20 -5.91 -17.51 -1.58
N LEU A 21 -7.10 -17.79 -2.14
CA LEU A 21 -8.31 -18.11 -1.38
C LEU A 21 -8.12 -19.33 -0.48
N SER A 22 -7.46 -20.39 -0.99
CA SER A 22 -7.23 -21.62 -0.22
C SER A 22 -6.22 -21.46 0.93
N LYS A 23 -5.26 -20.55 0.80
CA LYS A 23 -4.17 -20.33 1.78
C LYS A 23 -4.51 -19.31 2.87
N THR A 24 -5.52 -18.48 2.65
CA THR A 24 -5.93 -17.42 3.57
C THR A 24 -7.23 -17.80 4.27
N LYS A 25 -7.48 -17.30 5.48
CA LYS A 25 -8.78 -17.49 6.17
C LYS A 25 -9.81 -16.42 5.79
N GLU A 26 -9.35 -15.20 5.55
CA GLU A 26 -10.14 -14.07 5.06
C GLU A 26 -9.27 -13.23 4.12
N LEU A 27 -9.91 -12.55 3.15
CA LEU A 27 -9.26 -11.55 2.31
C LEU A 27 -9.78 -10.16 2.69
N PRO A 28 -8.93 -9.13 2.81
CA PRO A 28 -9.39 -7.77 3.09
C PRO A 28 -10.36 -7.29 2.01
N VAL A 29 -11.52 -6.77 2.40
CA VAL A 29 -12.57 -6.33 1.47
C VAL A 29 -12.07 -5.25 0.53
N ASP A 30 -11.25 -4.32 1.03
CA ASP A 30 -10.69 -3.22 0.24
C ASP A 30 -9.73 -3.71 -0.84
N ARG A 31 -8.99 -4.80 -0.57
CA ARG A 31 -8.14 -5.46 -1.58
C ARG A 31 -8.98 -6.13 -2.66
N VAL A 32 -10.08 -6.77 -2.30
CA VAL A 32 -11.00 -7.38 -3.27
C VAL A 32 -11.67 -6.31 -4.13
N LEU A 33 -12.04 -5.16 -3.54
CA LEU A 33 -12.57 -4.00 -4.26
C LEU A 33 -11.53 -3.43 -5.25
N GLN A 34 -10.28 -3.25 -4.81
CA GLN A 34 -9.19 -2.80 -5.68
C GLN A 34 -8.94 -3.76 -6.84
N TRP A 35 -8.92 -5.07 -6.59
CA TRP A 35 -8.79 -6.07 -7.65
C TRP A 35 -9.97 -6.04 -8.62
N ALA A 36 -11.19 -5.82 -8.14
CA ALA A 36 -12.36 -5.65 -9.00
C ALA A 36 -12.21 -4.47 -9.97
N ILE A 37 -11.70 -3.34 -9.48
CA ILE A 37 -11.43 -2.14 -10.30
C ILE A 37 -10.37 -2.43 -11.36
N GLU A 38 -9.24 -3.04 -10.97
CA GLU A 38 -8.17 -3.42 -11.91
C GLU A 38 -8.66 -4.42 -12.97
N LEU A 39 -9.52 -5.38 -12.58
CA LEU A 39 -10.13 -6.33 -13.50
C LEU A 39 -11.07 -5.66 -14.49
N CYS A 40 -11.86 -4.66 -14.06
CA CYS A 40 -12.66 -3.86 -14.97
C CYS A 40 -11.78 -3.13 -15.99
N ASP A 41 -10.63 -2.58 -15.60
CA ASP A 41 -9.70 -1.93 -16.53
C ASP A 41 -9.16 -2.91 -17.58
N VAL A 42 -8.75 -4.11 -17.17
CA VAL A 42 -8.26 -5.15 -18.08
C VAL A 42 -9.37 -5.58 -19.05
N LEU A 43 -10.58 -5.85 -18.55
CA LEU A 43 -11.70 -6.26 -19.40
C LEU A 43 -12.14 -5.14 -20.34
N ALA A 44 -12.20 -3.89 -19.87
CA ALA A 44 -12.50 -2.73 -20.70
C ALA A 44 -11.48 -2.54 -21.82
N TYR A 45 -10.20 -2.78 -21.54
CA TYR A 45 -9.15 -2.78 -22.57
C TYR A 45 -9.40 -3.84 -23.65
N LEU A 46 -9.76 -5.06 -23.26
CA LEU A 46 -10.07 -6.14 -24.20
C LEU A 46 -11.33 -5.85 -25.03
N HIS A 47 -12.38 -5.30 -24.39
CA HIS A 47 -13.65 -4.96 -25.04
C HIS A 47 -13.54 -3.78 -26.02
N ARG A 48 -12.47 -2.98 -25.94
CA ARG A 48 -12.17 -1.89 -26.89
C ARG A 48 -11.21 -2.29 -28.01
N ALA A 49 -10.79 -3.55 -28.08
CA ALA A 49 -9.92 -4.01 -29.14
C ALA A 49 -10.59 -3.86 -30.52
N GLU A 50 -9.80 -3.46 -31.52
CA GLU A 50 -10.23 -3.36 -32.91
C GLU A 50 -9.57 -4.47 -33.76
N PRO A 51 -10.24 -4.99 -34.81
CA PRO A 51 -11.52 -4.53 -35.38
C PRO A 51 -12.76 -5.04 -34.64
N GLU A 52 -12.62 -6.05 -33.76
CA GLU A 52 -13.71 -6.65 -33.00
C GLU A 52 -13.32 -6.78 -31.53
N PRO A 53 -14.26 -6.59 -30.58
CA PRO A 53 -13.98 -6.69 -29.16
C PRO A 53 -13.51 -8.10 -28.78
N ILE A 54 -12.48 -8.16 -27.93
CA ILE A 54 -12.00 -9.42 -27.36
C ILE A 54 -12.80 -9.70 -26.09
N ILE A 55 -13.58 -10.79 -26.08
CA ILE A 55 -14.34 -11.23 -24.91
C ILE A 55 -13.54 -12.33 -24.21
N PHE A 56 -13.33 -12.22 -22.89
CA PHE A 56 -12.47 -13.12 -22.12
C PHE A 56 -13.11 -14.49 -21.87
N ARG A 57 -14.43 -14.52 -21.59
CA ARG A 57 -15.34 -15.69 -21.52
C ARG A 57 -15.16 -16.65 -20.35
N ASP A 58 -14.03 -16.60 -19.66
CA ASP A 58 -13.68 -17.56 -18.61
C ASP A 58 -13.14 -16.84 -17.36
N MET A 59 -13.82 -15.77 -16.93
CA MET A 59 -13.43 -15.05 -15.72
C MET A 59 -13.77 -15.89 -14.48
N LYS A 60 -12.73 -16.26 -13.71
CA LYS A 60 -12.79 -17.12 -12.51
C LYS A 60 -11.48 -17.02 -11.70
N PRO A 61 -11.46 -17.38 -10.40
CA PRO A 61 -10.26 -17.21 -9.58
C PRO A 61 -8.97 -17.86 -10.13
N PRO A 62 -8.99 -19.09 -10.70
CA PRO A 62 -7.79 -19.68 -11.32
C PRO A 62 -7.18 -18.87 -12.47
N ASN A 63 -7.97 -18.03 -13.14
CA ASN A 63 -7.53 -17.24 -14.29
C ASN A 63 -7.10 -15.82 -13.90
N VAL A 64 -7.08 -15.52 -12.60
CA VAL A 64 -6.69 -14.22 -12.04
C VAL A 64 -5.41 -14.42 -11.23
N MET A 65 -4.28 -13.94 -11.75
CA MET A 65 -3.00 -13.92 -11.02
C MET A 65 -2.85 -12.62 -10.25
N ILE A 66 -2.43 -12.74 -8.99
CA ILE A 66 -1.96 -11.61 -8.20
C ILE A 66 -0.44 -11.73 -8.09
N ASP A 67 0.28 -10.77 -8.66
CA ASP A 67 1.74 -10.77 -8.62
C ASP A 67 2.28 -10.36 -7.24
N SER A 68 3.58 -10.51 -7.04
CA SER A 68 4.27 -10.15 -5.79
C SER A 68 4.20 -8.66 -5.43
N LEU A 69 3.77 -7.81 -6.37
CA LEU A 69 3.49 -6.39 -6.19
C LEU A 69 2.00 -6.13 -5.91
N GLY A 70 1.17 -7.18 -5.82
CA GLY A 70 -0.26 -7.10 -5.54
C GLY A 70 -1.13 -6.73 -6.73
N LYS A 71 -0.58 -6.66 -7.96
CA LYS A 71 -1.31 -6.29 -9.17
C LYS A 71 -2.04 -7.48 -9.79
N VAL A 72 -3.18 -7.21 -10.39
CA VAL A 72 -3.95 -8.22 -11.12
C VAL A 72 -3.40 -8.43 -12.53
N ARG A 73 -3.30 -9.70 -12.94
CA ARG A 73 -3.07 -10.11 -14.32
C ARG A 73 -4.03 -11.23 -14.67
N LEU A 74 -4.73 -11.12 -15.79
CA LEU A 74 -5.49 -12.23 -16.35
C LEU A 74 -4.54 -13.20 -17.04
N ILE A 75 -4.69 -14.48 -16.71
CA ILE A 75 -4.00 -15.59 -17.35
C ILE A 75 -5.01 -16.49 -18.04
N ASP A 76 -4.55 -17.21 -19.06
CA ASP A 76 -5.33 -18.24 -19.75
C ASP A 76 -6.57 -17.68 -20.48
N PHE A 77 -6.33 -16.89 -21.53
CA PHE A 77 -7.35 -16.60 -22.53
C PHE A 77 -7.80 -17.94 -23.11
N GLY A 78 -9.09 -18.28 -23.02
CA GLY A 78 -9.66 -19.56 -23.46
C GLY A 78 -9.58 -19.81 -24.97
N ILE A 79 -8.37 -19.81 -25.54
CA ILE A 79 -8.07 -19.80 -26.98
C ILE A 79 -8.21 -21.20 -27.60
N ALA A 80 -8.47 -22.26 -26.84
CA ALA A 80 -8.49 -23.61 -27.39
C ALA A 80 -9.75 -24.42 -27.07
N LYS A 81 -10.84 -24.18 -27.83
CA LYS A 81 -11.70 -25.29 -28.29
C LYS A 81 -12.10 -25.07 -29.75
N ALA A 82 -11.62 -25.95 -30.63
CA ALA A 82 -12.02 -25.99 -32.03
C ALA A 82 -13.52 -26.27 -32.15
N PHE A 83 -14.21 -25.42 -32.90
CA PHE A 83 -15.61 -25.59 -33.27
C PHE A 83 -15.76 -26.92 -34.03
N THR A 84 -16.47 -27.89 -33.45
CA THR A 84 -16.98 -29.02 -34.23
C THR A 84 -18.41 -28.68 -34.58
N SER A 85 -18.64 -28.17 -35.78
CA SER A 85 -19.98 -27.82 -36.27
C SER A 85 -20.87 -29.07 -36.27
N GLY A 86 -21.93 -29.06 -35.45
CA GLY A 86 -22.91 -30.16 -35.41
C GLY A 86 -23.47 -30.51 -34.04
N VAL A 87 -22.87 -30.04 -32.94
CA VAL A 87 -23.39 -30.30 -31.58
C VAL A 87 -24.05 -29.04 -31.02
N LYS A 88 -25.39 -29.03 -30.96
CA LYS A 88 -26.11 -28.12 -30.07
C LYS A 88 -25.64 -28.45 -28.64
N HIS A 89 -25.13 -27.45 -27.90
CA HIS A 89 -24.68 -27.51 -26.50
C HIS A 89 -23.20 -27.85 -26.20
N THR A 90 -22.22 -27.27 -26.91
CA THR A 90 -20.90 -27.07 -26.26
C THR A 90 -20.95 -25.82 -25.40
N MET A 91 -21.13 -25.99 -24.08
CA MET A 91 -21.00 -24.93 -23.09
C MET A 91 -19.61 -24.29 -23.20
N ILE A 92 -19.55 -22.96 -23.35
CA ILE A 92 -18.32 -22.18 -23.47
C ILE A 92 -18.18 -21.34 -22.18
N GLY A 93 -17.19 -21.69 -21.36
CA GLY A 93 -16.92 -21.09 -20.05
C GLY A 93 -16.97 -22.14 -18.93
N THR A 94 -16.71 -21.70 -17.69
CA THR A 94 -16.78 -22.56 -16.51
C THR A 94 -18.16 -22.49 -15.88
N GLU A 95 -18.81 -23.64 -15.73
CA GLU A 95 -20.12 -23.78 -15.06
C GLU A 95 -20.13 -23.08 -13.69
N GLY A 96 -21.22 -22.42 -13.34
CA GLY A 96 -21.33 -21.57 -12.14
C GLY A 96 -20.78 -20.14 -12.32
N TYR A 97 -19.78 -19.91 -13.17
CA TYR A 97 -19.27 -18.56 -13.47
C TYR A 97 -19.87 -17.98 -14.76
N SER A 98 -20.18 -18.82 -15.73
CA SER A 98 -20.72 -18.39 -17.02
C SER A 98 -22.11 -17.74 -16.92
N ALA A 99 -22.30 -16.67 -17.70
CA ALA A 99 -23.56 -15.95 -17.80
C ALA A 99 -24.66 -16.79 -18.49
N PRO A 100 -25.95 -16.57 -18.17
CA PRO A 100 -27.07 -17.32 -18.77
C PRO A 100 -27.05 -17.38 -20.31
N GLU A 101 -26.69 -16.27 -20.97
CA GLU A 101 -26.62 -16.19 -22.44
C GLU A 101 -25.49 -17.03 -23.05
N GLN A 102 -24.40 -17.28 -22.31
CA GLN A 102 -23.31 -18.16 -22.77
C GLN A 102 -23.77 -19.61 -22.97
N TYR A 103 -24.79 -20.07 -22.24
CA TYR A 103 -25.38 -21.39 -22.42
C TYR A 103 -26.20 -21.51 -23.72
N LYS A 104 -26.59 -20.37 -24.29
CA LYS A 104 -27.28 -20.28 -25.59
C LYS A 104 -26.31 -20.04 -26.75
N GLY A 105 -25.04 -19.77 -26.45
CA GLY A 105 -24.00 -19.44 -27.43
C GLY A 105 -23.85 -17.95 -27.73
N ASP A 106 -24.62 -17.10 -27.04
CA ASP A 106 -24.60 -15.65 -27.21
C ASP A 106 -23.60 -15.04 -26.22
N VAL A 107 -22.36 -14.84 -26.66
CA VAL A 107 -21.28 -14.30 -25.83
C VAL A 107 -21.07 -12.82 -26.15
N THR A 108 -21.15 -11.95 -25.14
CA THR A 108 -20.97 -10.50 -25.28
C THR A 108 -20.02 -9.96 -24.21
N PRO A 109 -19.54 -8.70 -24.32
CA PRO A 109 -18.85 -8.02 -23.22
C PRO A 109 -19.60 -8.08 -21.87
N LEU A 110 -20.93 -8.07 -21.90
CA LEU A 110 -21.78 -8.17 -20.69
C LEU A 110 -21.71 -9.55 -20.03
N SER A 111 -21.26 -10.57 -20.74
CA SER A 111 -21.02 -11.91 -20.20
C SER A 111 -19.76 -11.95 -19.32
N ASP A 112 -18.74 -11.14 -19.63
CA ASP A 112 -17.55 -10.99 -18.79
C ASP A 112 -17.88 -10.23 -17.48
N ILE A 113 -18.76 -9.23 -17.55
CA ILE A 113 -19.26 -8.50 -16.36
C ILE A 113 -19.96 -9.45 -15.39
N TYR A 114 -20.82 -10.33 -15.91
CA TYR A 114 -21.47 -11.37 -15.09
C TYR A 114 -20.44 -12.31 -14.44
N SER A 115 -19.49 -12.79 -15.24
CA SER A 115 -18.47 -13.73 -14.79
C SER A 115 -17.53 -13.10 -13.74
N LEU A 116 -17.23 -11.80 -13.87
CA LEU A 116 -16.55 -11.00 -12.84
C LEU A 116 -17.41 -10.91 -11.56
N GLY A 117 -18.71 -10.63 -11.67
CA GLY A 117 -19.64 -10.64 -10.53
C GLY A 117 -19.66 -11.98 -9.80
N ALA A 118 -19.69 -13.10 -10.54
CA ALA A 118 -19.64 -14.45 -9.98
C ALA A 118 -18.29 -14.73 -9.28
N THR A 119 -17.19 -14.26 -9.86
CA THR A 119 -15.85 -14.35 -9.27
C THR A 119 -15.76 -13.58 -7.96
N LEU A 120 -16.25 -12.34 -7.92
CA LEU A 120 -16.26 -11.50 -6.71
C LEU A 120 -17.16 -12.08 -5.62
N HIS A 121 -18.35 -12.59 -6.00
CA HIS A 121 -19.23 -13.29 -5.07
C HIS A 121 -18.54 -14.50 -4.43
N HIS A 122 -17.88 -15.34 -5.24
CA HIS A 122 -17.11 -16.47 -4.72
C HIS A 122 -16.01 -15.99 -3.75
N VAL A 123 -15.21 -15.00 -4.14
CA VAL A 123 -14.10 -14.49 -3.32
C VAL A 123 -14.60 -13.98 -1.96
N LEU A 124 -15.71 -13.23 -1.94
CA LEU A 124 -16.22 -12.59 -0.73
C LEU A 124 -17.01 -13.55 0.17
N THR A 125 -17.71 -14.53 -0.40
CA THR A 125 -18.50 -15.52 0.37
C THR A 125 -17.74 -16.81 0.68
N ARG A 126 -16.66 -17.08 -0.06
CA ARG A 126 -15.92 -18.35 -0.08
C ARG A 126 -16.80 -19.56 -0.41
N LYS A 127 -17.87 -19.33 -1.17
CA LYS A 127 -18.77 -20.37 -1.66
C LYS A 127 -18.63 -20.52 -3.17
N ASP A 128 -17.94 -21.58 -3.57
CA ASP A 128 -17.69 -21.89 -4.97
C ASP A 128 -19.01 -22.09 -5.74
N PRO A 129 -19.33 -21.25 -6.74
CA PRO A 129 -20.58 -21.35 -7.48
C PRO A 129 -20.69 -22.61 -8.34
N ARG A 130 -19.58 -23.34 -8.56
CA ARG A 130 -19.60 -24.66 -9.25
C ARG A 130 -20.31 -25.74 -8.44
N LEU A 131 -20.41 -25.57 -7.13
CA LEU A 131 -20.98 -26.56 -6.20
C LEU A 131 -22.47 -26.31 -5.92
N GLU A 132 -23.06 -25.31 -6.57
CA GLU A 132 -24.37 -24.77 -6.25
C GLU A 132 -25.23 -24.74 -7.52
N PRO A 133 -26.57 -24.68 -7.42
CA PRO A 133 -27.42 -24.55 -8.59
C PRO A 133 -27.05 -23.30 -9.41
N PRO A 134 -27.00 -23.36 -10.75
CA PRO A 134 -26.63 -22.21 -11.57
C PRO A 134 -27.62 -21.06 -11.37
N PHE A 135 -27.11 -19.82 -11.41
CA PHE A 135 -27.91 -18.59 -11.29
C PHE A 135 -28.62 -18.38 -9.93
N SER A 136 -28.21 -19.11 -8.89
CA SER A 136 -28.80 -19.07 -7.54
C SER A 136 -28.09 -18.12 -6.56
N PHE A 137 -27.29 -17.15 -7.04
CA PHE A 137 -26.49 -16.27 -6.17
C PHE A 137 -27.32 -15.51 -5.11
N HIS A 138 -28.57 -15.18 -5.43
CA HIS A 138 -29.51 -14.51 -4.52
C HIS A 138 -29.90 -15.36 -3.28
N GLU A 139 -29.77 -16.69 -3.35
CA GLU A 139 -29.99 -17.59 -2.22
C GLU A 139 -28.83 -17.55 -1.22
N ARG A 140 -27.69 -16.97 -1.62
CA ARG A 140 -26.47 -16.85 -0.82
C ARG A 140 -26.02 -15.38 -0.77
N PRO A 141 -26.78 -14.51 -0.08
CA PRO A 141 -26.45 -13.09 -0.01
C PRO A 141 -25.10 -12.90 0.66
N ILE A 142 -24.27 -12.01 0.11
CA ILE A 142 -22.88 -11.81 0.54
C ILE A 142 -22.80 -11.48 2.04
N ILE A 143 -23.71 -10.63 2.53
CA ILE A 143 -23.76 -10.15 3.91
C ILE A 143 -23.95 -11.30 4.92
N ALA A 144 -24.62 -12.40 4.53
CA ALA A 144 -24.81 -13.55 5.40
C ALA A 144 -23.51 -14.34 5.65
N PHE A 145 -22.54 -14.27 4.74
CA PHE A 145 -21.26 -14.97 4.84
C PHE A 145 -20.09 -14.04 5.16
N ASN A 146 -20.20 -12.77 4.80
CA ASN A 146 -19.20 -11.74 5.05
C ASN A 146 -19.88 -10.39 5.37
N PRO A 147 -20.23 -10.15 6.64
CA PRO A 147 -20.94 -8.93 7.05
C PRO A 147 -20.07 -7.66 6.99
N LYS A 148 -18.76 -7.79 6.71
CA LYS A 148 -17.83 -6.66 6.58
C LYS A 148 -17.91 -5.98 5.21
N VAL A 149 -18.60 -6.57 4.24
CA VAL A 149 -18.71 -6.02 2.88
C VAL A 149 -19.70 -4.85 2.87
N PRO A 150 -19.31 -3.66 2.40
CA PRO A 150 -20.22 -2.52 2.30
C PRO A 150 -21.44 -2.83 1.41
N GLU A 151 -22.62 -2.37 1.80
CA GLU A 151 -23.87 -2.59 1.04
C GLU A 151 -23.75 -2.10 -0.42
N GLY A 152 -23.06 -0.98 -0.65
CA GLY A 152 -22.81 -0.48 -1.99
C GLY A 152 -21.98 -1.44 -2.84
N PHE A 153 -21.01 -2.15 -2.25
CA PHE A 153 -20.23 -3.15 -2.97
C PHE A 153 -21.06 -4.39 -3.28
N VAL A 154 -21.92 -4.81 -2.35
CA VAL A 154 -22.90 -5.88 -2.58
C VAL A 154 -23.83 -5.53 -3.74
N ALA A 155 -24.37 -4.31 -3.77
CA ALA A 155 -25.27 -3.86 -4.82
C ALA A 155 -24.62 -3.88 -6.23
N VAL A 156 -23.34 -3.51 -6.32
CA VAL A 156 -22.59 -3.59 -7.59
C VAL A 156 -22.46 -5.05 -8.06
N ILE A 157 -22.14 -5.97 -7.15
CA ILE A 157 -21.99 -7.39 -7.48
C ILE A 157 -23.35 -7.98 -7.88
N GLU A 158 -24.42 -7.67 -7.16
CA GLU A 158 -25.76 -8.14 -7.46
C GLU A 158 -26.28 -7.62 -8.81
N LYS A 159 -26.06 -6.33 -9.13
CA LYS A 159 -26.39 -5.77 -10.45
C LYS A 159 -25.61 -6.47 -11.57
N SER A 160 -24.34 -6.81 -11.33
CA SER A 160 -23.51 -7.55 -12.30
C SER A 160 -24.03 -8.97 -12.53
N LEU A 161 -24.63 -9.59 -11.52
CA LEU A 161 -25.21 -10.94 -11.54
C LEU A 161 -26.66 -10.99 -12.04
N ALA A 162 -27.21 -9.90 -12.55
CA ALA A 162 -28.58 -9.88 -13.07
C ALA A 162 -28.75 -10.90 -14.22
N PHE A 163 -29.87 -11.61 -14.23
CA PHE A 163 -30.12 -12.68 -15.20
C PHE A 163 -30.17 -12.16 -16.64
N LYS A 164 -30.82 -11.01 -16.84
CA LYS A 164 -30.95 -10.34 -18.14
C LYS A 164 -29.77 -9.38 -18.37
N PRO A 165 -29.09 -9.42 -19.54
CA PRO A 165 -27.96 -8.53 -19.82
C PRO A 165 -28.28 -7.03 -19.73
N GLU A 166 -29.50 -6.63 -20.09
CA GLU A 166 -29.95 -5.23 -20.03
C GLU A 166 -30.04 -4.66 -18.60
N ASP A 167 -30.13 -5.51 -17.59
CA ASP A 167 -30.21 -5.10 -16.17
C ASP A 167 -28.80 -4.97 -15.54
N ARG A 168 -27.73 -5.38 -16.25
CA ARG A 168 -26.34 -5.29 -15.78
C ARG A 168 -25.74 -3.91 -16.07
N TYR A 169 -24.51 -3.68 -15.62
CA TYR A 169 -23.70 -2.58 -16.14
C TYR A 169 -23.47 -2.78 -17.64
N GLN A 170 -23.62 -1.72 -18.43
CA GLN A 170 -23.55 -1.78 -19.89
C GLN A 170 -22.11 -1.72 -20.41
N SER A 171 -21.13 -1.47 -19.55
CA SER A 171 -19.70 -1.59 -19.83
C SER A 171 -18.88 -1.83 -18.56
N CYS A 172 -17.66 -2.33 -18.72
CA CYS A 172 -16.70 -2.43 -17.62
C CYS A 172 -16.31 -1.06 -17.06
N ASP A 173 -16.34 0.00 -17.89
CA ASP A 173 -16.12 1.38 -17.42
C ASP A 173 -17.26 1.86 -16.49
N GLU A 174 -18.53 1.52 -16.79
CA GLU A 174 -19.68 1.86 -15.93
C GLU A 174 -19.60 1.11 -14.59
N MET A 175 -19.28 -0.20 -14.63
CA MET A 175 -19.07 -0.99 -13.43
C MET A 175 -17.91 -0.44 -12.60
N LYS A 176 -16.80 -0.08 -13.25
CA LYS A 176 -15.64 0.56 -12.60
C LYS A 176 -16.02 1.85 -11.90
N GLN A 177 -16.74 2.76 -12.57
CA GLN A 177 -17.19 4.01 -11.95
C GLN A 177 -18.04 3.76 -10.70
N ALA A 178 -18.92 2.75 -10.74
CA ALA A 178 -19.71 2.37 -9.57
C ALA A 178 -18.84 1.83 -8.42
N LEU A 179 -17.81 1.02 -8.71
CA LEU A 179 -16.86 0.52 -7.72
C LEU A 179 -15.97 1.64 -7.16
N GLU A 180 -15.48 2.55 -8.00
CA GLU A 180 -14.68 3.70 -7.60
C GLU A 180 -15.48 4.66 -6.71
N ALA A 181 -16.77 4.88 -7.02
CA ALA A 181 -17.65 5.70 -6.18
C ALA A 181 -17.77 5.18 -4.74
N LEU A 182 -17.55 3.89 -4.50
CA LEU A 182 -17.54 3.31 -3.15
C LEU A 182 -16.31 3.72 -2.33
N ARG A 183 -15.20 4.10 -2.98
CA ARG A 183 -14.03 4.69 -2.29
C ARG A 183 -14.34 6.11 -1.79
N PHE A 184 -15.29 6.79 -2.45
CA PHE A 184 -15.63 8.18 -2.19
C PHE A 184 -16.92 8.37 -1.37
N GLN A 185 -17.57 7.31 -0.91
CA GLN A 185 -18.76 7.44 -0.07
C GLN A 185 -18.40 7.41 1.42
N PRO A 186 -18.76 8.45 2.20
CA PRO A 186 -18.77 8.36 3.64
C PRO A 186 -19.83 7.32 4.01
N GLN A 187 -19.46 6.26 4.73
CA GLN A 187 -20.44 5.35 5.29
C GLN A 187 -21.42 6.14 6.17
N ALA A 188 -22.64 6.32 5.66
CA ALA A 188 -23.77 6.77 6.45
C ALA A 188 -24.16 5.63 7.39
N GLY A 189 -23.62 5.64 8.61
CA GLY A 189 -23.83 4.60 9.59
C GLY A 189 -23.53 5.05 11.01
N ILE A 190 -24.50 5.73 11.64
CA ILE A 190 -24.68 5.93 13.08
C ILE A 190 -23.67 6.87 13.77
N TYR A 191 -23.79 8.17 13.51
CA TYR A 191 -23.49 9.18 14.53
C TYR A 191 -24.75 9.38 15.39
N VAL A 192 -24.84 8.67 16.52
CA VAL A 192 -25.66 9.14 17.64
C VAL A 192 -24.78 10.12 18.41
N ALA A 193 -25.17 11.40 18.40
CA ALA A 193 -24.54 12.40 19.24
C ALA A 193 -24.61 11.94 20.71
N PRO A 194 -23.52 12.03 21.51
CA PRO A 194 -23.64 11.78 22.93
C PRO A 194 -24.43 12.94 23.54
N THR A 195 -25.71 12.71 23.83
CA THR A 195 -26.42 13.49 24.84
C THR A 195 -25.78 13.19 26.19
N ALA A 196 -25.57 14.25 26.97
CA ALA A 196 -24.94 14.19 28.29
C ALA A 196 -25.58 13.10 29.18
N PRO A 197 -24.80 12.33 29.96
CA PRO A 197 -25.33 11.21 30.72
C PRO A 197 -26.22 11.72 31.86
N THR A 198 -27.50 11.37 31.78
CA THR A 198 -28.36 11.24 32.96
C THR A 198 -28.25 9.80 33.46
N ALA A 199 -28.07 9.67 34.78
CA ALA A 199 -27.83 8.41 35.47
C ALA A 199 -28.92 7.35 35.21
N GLY A 200 -28.53 6.08 35.02
CA GLY A 200 -29.46 4.96 34.96
C GLY A 200 -28.87 3.65 34.40
N GLU A 201 -28.27 2.88 35.30
CA GLU A 201 -28.12 1.40 35.38
C GLU A 201 -28.10 0.49 34.11
N ASN A 202 -26.95 -0.20 34.01
CA ASN A 202 -26.74 -1.65 33.78
C ASN A 202 -27.03 -2.31 32.42
N GLY A 203 -25.94 -2.75 31.76
CA GLY A 203 -25.94 -3.95 30.93
C GLY A 203 -25.11 -3.90 29.64
N ALA A 204 -23.78 -3.71 29.73
CA ALA A 204 -22.88 -3.85 28.58
C ALA A 204 -21.78 -4.88 28.87
N ALA A 205 -21.68 -5.88 27.99
CA ALA A 205 -20.59 -6.84 27.97
C ALA A 205 -19.27 -6.10 27.74
N VAL A 206 -18.39 -6.19 28.74
CA VAL A 206 -17.06 -5.58 28.75
C VAL A 206 -16.18 -6.32 27.74
N VAL A 207 -15.86 -5.65 26.63
CA VAL A 207 -14.65 -5.96 25.86
C VAL A 207 -13.49 -5.70 26.81
N THR A 208 -12.94 -6.77 27.38
CA THR A 208 -11.71 -6.71 28.17
C THR A 208 -10.55 -6.55 27.20
N THR A 209 -10.30 -5.31 26.78
CA THR A 209 -8.90 -4.92 26.66
C THR A 209 -8.35 -5.11 28.07
N THR A 210 -7.31 -5.90 28.26
CA THR A 210 -6.52 -5.77 29.48
C THR A 210 -5.95 -4.34 29.42
N PRO A 211 -6.45 -3.37 30.20
CA PRO A 211 -5.74 -2.11 30.32
C PRO A 211 -4.32 -2.43 30.79
N PHE A 212 -3.35 -1.57 30.46
CA PHE A 212 -2.09 -1.58 31.19
C PHE A 212 -2.44 -1.73 32.67
N GLU A 213 -1.99 -2.80 33.31
CA GLU A 213 -2.20 -2.95 34.76
C GLU A 213 -1.71 -1.65 35.36
N GLN A 214 -2.60 -0.89 36.00
CA GLN A 214 -2.19 0.15 36.92
C GLN A 214 -1.50 -0.60 38.06
N GLY A 215 -0.24 -0.95 37.83
CA GLY A 215 0.59 -1.53 38.85
C GLY A 215 0.52 -0.57 40.01
N THR A 216 0.10 -1.06 41.17
CA THR A 216 0.17 -0.37 42.46
C THR A 216 1.61 -0.17 42.92
N HIS A 217 2.54 -0.07 41.97
CA HIS A 217 3.93 0.27 42.19
C HIS A 217 3.98 1.73 42.63
N ALA A 218 3.99 1.93 43.94
CA ALA A 218 4.29 3.18 44.62
C ALA A 218 5.75 3.65 44.42
N GLY A 219 6.37 3.29 43.29
CA GLY A 219 7.67 3.77 42.84
C GLY A 219 7.49 4.54 41.54
N GLY A 220 8.14 5.70 41.41
CA GLY A 220 8.09 6.49 40.18
C GLY A 220 8.54 5.68 38.95
N ILE A 221 8.08 6.08 37.77
CA ILE A 221 8.54 5.52 36.50
C ILE A 221 10.07 5.65 36.44
N GLN A 222 10.78 4.52 36.39
CA GLN A 222 12.25 4.48 36.35
C GLN A 222 12.72 3.92 35.01
N ALA A 223 13.80 4.48 34.48
CA ALA A 223 14.48 3.93 33.32
C ALA A 223 15.08 2.56 33.67
N LYS A 224 14.87 1.55 32.82
CA LYS A 224 15.51 0.23 32.97
C LYS A 224 17.04 0.32 32.89
N TRP A 225 17.52 1.13 31.96
CA TRP A 225 18.93 1.47 31.79
C TRP A 225 19.03 2.81 31.06
N THR A 226 20.21 3.43 31.11
CA THR A 226 20.55 4.64 30.36
C THR A 226 21.91 4.45 29.70
N PHE A 227 22.06 5.00 28.49
CA PHE A 227 23.32 5.01 27.76
C PHE A 227 23.63 6.45 27.37
N LYS A 228 24.86 6.91 27.63
CA LYS A 228 25.28 8.29 27.38
C LYS A 228 26.26 8.36 26.21
N THR A 229 25.91 9.13 25.20
CA THR A 229 26.77 9.53 24.06
C THR A 229 27.53 10.83 24.37
N GLU A 230 28.51 11.18 23.54
CA GLU A 230 29.30 12.41 23.75
C GLU A 230 28.60 13.67 23.21
N ASP A 231 27.61 13.47 22.33
CA ASP A 231 26.78 14.52 21.74
C ASP A 231 25.32 14.04 21.61
N GLU A 232 24.43 14.92 21.17
CA GLU A 232 22.99 14.71 21.08
C GLU A 232 22.60 13.54 20.17
N ILE A 233 21.58 12.78 20.60
CA ILE A 233 20.89 11.78 19.80
C ILE A 233 19.64 12.44 19.23
N ARG A 234 19.67 12.80 17.94
CA ARG A 234 18.51 13.38 17.23
C ARG A 234 17.77 12.36 16.36
N THR A 235 18.29 11.14 16.27
CA THR A 235 17.75 10.07 15.45
C THR A 235 16.75 9.21 16.22
N SER A 236 15.78 8.62 15.53
CA SER A 236 14.97 7.55 16.10
C SER A 236 15.82 6.27 16.24
N PRO A 237 15.72 5.54 17.37
CA PRO A 237 16.36 4.24 17.51
C PRO A 237 15.74 3.20 16.56
N ALA A 238 16.55 2.25 16.09
CA ALA A 238 16.08 1.07 15.37
C ALA A 238 16.35 -0.19 16.19
N VAL A 239 15.41 -1.13 16.22
CA VAL A 239 15.54 -2.38 16.97
C VAL A 239 15.61 -3.54 16.00
N TRP A 240 16.59 -4.43 16.18
CA TRP A 240 16.69 -5.69 15.44
C TRP A 240 17.08 -6.81 16.40
N LYS A 241 16.14 -7.72 16.65
CA LYS A 241 16.30 -8.80 17.62
C LYS A 241 16.61 -8.24 19.02
N ASP A 242 17.76 -8.60 19.58
CA ASP A 242 18.31 -8.20 20.86
C ASP A 242 19.15 -6.91 20.80
N LEU A 243 19.23 -6.24 19.66
CA LEU A 243 20.05 -5.05 19.46
C LEU A 243 19.21 -3.79 19.21
N ILE A 244 19.66 -2.67 19.78
CA ILE A 244 19.18 -1.32 19.49
C ILE A 244 20.30 -0.54 18.83
N PHE A 245 19.99 0.16 17.75
CA PHE A 245 20.91 1.04 17.03
C PHE A 245 20.51 2.50 17.18
N ILE A 246 21.48 3.34 17.50
CA ILE A 246 21.31 4.79 17.63
C ILE A 246 22.46 5.52 16.94
N GLY A 247 22.12 6.51 16.12
CA GLY A 247 23.08 7.46 15.57
C GLY A 247 23.21 8.67 16.50
N SER A 248 24.42 9.16 16.69
CA SER A 248 24.67 10.40 17.44
C SER A 248 25.44 11.41 16.60
N TYR A 249 25.30 12.69 16.96
CA TYR A 249 26.16 13.75 16.44
C TYR A 249 27.62 13.62 16.89
N ASP A 250 27.92 12.72 17.84
CA ASP A 250 29.29 12.39 18.28
C ASP A 250 30.12 11.61 17.25
N THR A 251 29.62 11.48 16.03
CA THR A 251 30.22 10.74 14.91
C THR A 251 30.18 9.22 15.04
N ASN A 252 29.36 8.64 15.93
CA ASN A 252 29.26 7.19 16.07
C ASN A 252 27.84 6.66 15.84
N MET A 253 27.79 5.51 15.16
CA MET A 253 26.66 4.59 15.19
C MET A 253 26.90 3.57 16.30
N TRP A 254 25.99 3.52 17.26
CA TRP A 254 26.08 2.65 18.42
C TRP A 254 25.12 1.48 18.28
N ALA A 255 25.57 0.28 18.65
CA ALA A 255 24.72 -0.88 18.85
C ALA A 255 24.79 -1.33 20.31
N LEU A 256 23.63 -1.36 20.94
CA LEU A 256 23.47 -1.71 22.35
C LEU A 256 22.63 -2.97 22.47
N ASN A 257 22.85 -3.74 23.53
CA ASN A 257 21.91 -4.78 23.92
C ASN A 257 20.59 -4.13 24.36
N ALA A 258 19.47 -4.58 23.80
CA ALA A 258 18.15 -3.99 24.04
C ALA A 258 17.67 -4.14 25.50
N GLU A 259 18.09 -5.22 26.17
CA GLU A 259 17.67 -5.54 27.52
C GLU A 259 18.55 -4.88 28.59
N SER A 260 19.88 -4.91 28.42
CA SER A 260 20.83 -4.39 29.41
C SER A 260 21.32 -2.96 29.14
N GLY A 261 21.22 -2.48 27.90
CA GLY A 261 21.81 -1.20 27.47
C GLY A 261 23.33 -1.24 27.29
N GLU A 262 23.95 -2.42 27.42
CA GLU A 262 25.40 -2.57 27.27
C GLU A 262 25.84 -2.40 25.82
N LEU A 263 27.00 -1.78 25.63
CA LEU A 263 27.62 -1.60 24.33
C LEU A 263 28.01 -2.96 23.72
N VAL A 264 27.47 -3.27 22.55
CA VAL A 264 27.86 -4.45 21.77
C VAL A 264 28.94 -4.09 20.76
N TRP A 265 28.71 -3.04 19.97
CA TRP A 265 29.71 -2.49 19.06
C TRP A 265 29.42 -1.01 18.77
N LYS A 266 30.45 -0.29 18.28
CA LYS A 266 30.31 1.06 17.74
C LYS A 266 31.04 1.18 16.41
N PHE A 267 30.54 2.05 15.54
CA PHE A 267 31.13 2.35 14.24
C PHE A 267 31.32 3.87 14.08
N PRO A 268 32.57 4.35 13.90
CA PRO A 268 32.84 5.76 13.71
C PRO A 268 32.63 6.21 12.25
N THR A 269 31.99 7.35 12.07
CA THR A 269 31.91 8.12 10.81
C THR A 269 32.82 9.36 10.88
N ASN A 270 32.95 10.09 9.78
CA ASN A 270 33.81 11.30 9.77
C ASN A 270 33.06 12.59 10.14
N ALA A 271 31.76 12.51 10.39
CA ALA A 271 30.90 13.60 10.86
C ALA A 271 29.64 13.04 11.53
N GLY A 272 28.81 13.91 12.10
CA GLY A 272 27.62 13.53 12.86
C GLY A 272 26.61 12.69 12.07
N ILE A 273 25.82 11.89 12.77
CA ILE A 273 24.78 11.04 12.19
C ILE A 273 23.42 11.68 12.45
N ALA A 274 22.87 12.32 11.42
CA ALA A 274 21.57 12.99 11.46
C ALA A 274 20.42 12.09 10.95
N SER A 275 20.74 11.00 10.25
CA SER A 275 19.74 10.05 9.75
C SER A 275 19.49 8.94 10.77
N SER A 276 18.22 8.59 10.97
CA SER A 276 17.86 7.38 11.69
C SER A 276 18.34 6.13 10.96
N PRO A 277 18.87 5.11 11.68
CA PRO A 277 19.21 3.83 11.08
C PRO A 277 17.95 3.09 10.63
N VAL A 278 18.07 2.35 9.52
CA VAL A 278 17.02 1.49 8.98
C VAL A 278 17.53 0.07 8.85
N ILE A 279 16.69 -0.89 9.22
CA ILE A 279 17.01 -2.30 9.15
C ILE A 279 16.62 -2.86 7.78
N ASP A 280 17.56 -3.56 7.15
CA ASP A 280 17.31 -4.47 6.04
C ASP A 280 17.53 -5.91 6.53
N ASP A 281 16.44 -6.57 6.91
CA ASP A 281 16.49 -7.92 7.48
C ASP A 281 16.98 -8.96 6.44
N SER A 282 16.67 -8.75 5.15
CA SER A 282 17.06 -9.67 4.07
C SER A 282 18.58 -9.75 3.91
N ASN A 283 19.26 -8.61 4.06
CA ASN A 283 20.72 -8.51 3.98
C ASN A 283 21.38 -8.42 5.37
N ARG A 284 20.63 -8.62 6.46
CA ARG A 284 21.11 -8.48 7.85
C ARG A 284 21.89 -7.18 8.08
N SER A 285 21.43 -6.09 7.48
CA SER A 285 22.17 -4.83 7.45
C SER A 285 21.42 -3.73 8.19
N ILE A 286 22.15 -2.81 8.80
CA ILE A 286 21.65 -1.49 9.15
C ILE A 286 22.16 -0.47 8.15
N ILE A 287 21.31 0.48 7.76
CA ILE A 287 21.62 1.48 6.74
C ILE A 287 21.32 2.87 7.27
N PHE A 288 22.26 3.80 7.15
CA PHE A 288 22.12 5.17 7.63
C PHE A 288 23.00 6.16 6.87
N GLY A 289 22.55 7.42 6.82
CA GLY A 289 23.31 8.54 6.27
C GLY A 289 24.07 9.33 7.34
N SER A 290 25.19 9.92 6.96
CA SER A 290 25.99 10.81 7.80
C SER A 290 26.22 12.17 7.13
N GLU A 291 26.54 13.17 7.94
CA GLU A 291 26.98 14.48 7.47
C GLU A 291 28.37 14.45 6.81
N ASP A 292 29.03 13.29 6.72
CA ASP A 292 30.29 13.08 6.00
C ASP A 292 30.11 12.70 4.52
N TYR A 293 28.87 12.82 4.03
CA TYR A 293 28.45 12.62 2.64
C TYR A 293 28.42 11.14 2.25
N ARG A 294 28.38 10.24 3.24
CA ARG A 294 28.29 8.81 3.02
C ARG A 294 27.02 8.19 3.57
N LEU A 295 26.54 7.22 2.81
CA LEU A 295 25.54 6.25 3.23
C LEU A 295 26.29 4.96 3.57
N TYR A 296 26.10 4.46 4.78
CA TYR A 296 26.75 3.26 5.29
C TYR A 296 25.74 2.13 5.37
N ALA A 297 26.14 0.93 4.94
CA ALA A 297 25.46 -0.31 5.29
C ALA A 297 26.41 -1.20 6.11
N LEU A 298 26.03 -1.49 7.34
CA LEU A 298 26.81 -2.30 8.26
C LEU A 298 26.08 -3.60 8.55
N ASP A 299 26.80 -4.70 8.71
CA ASP A 299 26.23 -5.92 9.27
C ASP A 299 25.70 -5.65 10.68
N ALA A 300 24.41 -5.89 10.88
CA ALA A 300 23.69 -5.50 12.10
C ALA A 300 24.26 -6.15 13.38
N ARG A 301 24.87 -7.34 13.26
CA ARG A 301 25.41 -8.07 14.42
C ARG A 301 26.83 -7.64 14.77
N THR A 302 27.66 -7.35 13.77
CA THR A 302 29.11 -7.16 13.96
C THR A 302 29.59 -5.72 13.77
N GLY A 303 28.75 -4.84 13.22
CA GLY A 303 29.13 -3.46 12.89
C GLY A 303 30.12 -3.34 11.73
N ARG A 304 30.43 -4.45 11.03
CA ARG A 304 31.34 -4.44 9.88
C ARG A 304 30.65 -3.81 8.67
N VAL A 305 31.41 -3.03 7.91
CA VAL A 305 30.92 -2.42 6.66
C VAL A 305 30.64 -3.52 5.64
N ASN A 306 29.39 -3.61 5.18
CA ASN A 306 29.01 -4.40 4.02
C ASN A 306 29.27 -3.60 2.74
N TRP A 307 28.85 -2.34 2.71
CA TRP A 307 29.14 -1.42 1.62
C TRP A 307 28.97 0.04 2.07
N THR A 308 29.51 0.96 1.27
CA THR A 308 29.33 2.42 1.43
C THR A 308 29.03 3.06 0.09
N PHE A 309 28.25 4.14 0.11
CA PHE A 309 28.03 5.02 -1.04
C PHE A 309 28.36 6.46 -0.68
N SER A 310 28.87 7.25 -1.64
CA SER A 310 29.20 8.66 -1.46
C SER A 310 28.33 9.55 -2.34
N SER A 311 27.64 10.50 -1.72
CA SER A 311 26.99 11.66 -2.37
C SER A 311 27.97 12.83 -2.47
N GLN A 312 27.52 13.96 -3.02
CA GLN A 312 28.33 15.18 -3.13
C GLN A 312 28.15 16.16 -1.96
N ASP A 313 27.22 15.87 -1.05
CA ASP A 313 26.93 16.64 0.16
C ASP A 313 26.27 15.72 1.22
N ARG A 314 25.90 16.28 2.38
CA ARG A 314 25.40 15.60 3.57
C ARG A 314 24.17 14.74 3.30
N ILE A 315 24.14 13.54 3.89
CA ILE A 315 22.98 12.66 3.85
C ILE A 315 22.26 12.75 5.18
N ARG A 316 21.31 13.67 5.26
CA ARG A 316 20.45 13.88 6.44
C ARG A 316 19.13 13.13 6.36
N SER A 317 18.74 12.69 5.17
CA SER A 317 17.49 11.99 5.00
C SER A 317 17.54 10.57 5.59
N THR A 318 16.43 10.22 6.20
CA THR A 318 15.91 8.86 6.32
C THR A 318 16.10 7.93 5.10
N PRO A 319 17.03 6.94 4.97
CA PRO A 319 16.90 5.98 3.87
C PRO A 319 15.60 5.18 3.98
N ARG A 320 15.09 4.68 2.86
CA ARG A 320 13.95 3.77 2.79
C ARG A 320 14.36 2.53 2.01
N VAL A 321 14.27 1.37 2.65
CA VAL A 321 14.50 0.06 2.01
C VAL A 321 13.16 -0.47 1.50
N ALA A 322 13.08 -0.77 0.20
CA ALA A 322 11.90 -1.39 -0.42
C ALA A 322 12.29 -2.09 -1.73
N HIS A 323 11.69 -3.23 -2.03
CA HIS A 323 11.91 -3.95 -3.31
C HIS A 323 13.40 -4.24 -3.62
N ASN A 324 14.24 -4.55 -2.62
CA ASN A 324 15.70 -4.71 -2.76
C ASN A 324 16.45 -3.43 -3.22
N HIS A 325 15.85 -2.26 -3.02
CA HIS A 325 16.43 -0.96 -3.27
C HIS A 325 16.54 -0.16 -1.97
N VAL A 326 17.48 0.78 -1.95
CA VAL A 326 17.62 1.81 -0.92
C VAL A 326 17.40 3.16 -1.58
N PHE A 327 16.37 3.88 -1.13
CA PHE A 327 16.04 5.21 -1.60
C PHE A 327 16.38 6.25 -0.54
N PHE A 328 17.04 7.34 -0.91
CA PHE A 328 17.35 8.42 0.02
C PHE A 328 17.59 9.74 -0.72
N GLY A 329 17.39 10.83 0.00
CA GLY A 329 17.73 12.19 -0.42
C GLY A 329 19.04 12.68 0.19
N SER A 330 19.67 13.66 -0.46
CA SER A 330 20.91 14.28 0.00
C SER A 330 20.85 15.80 -0.16
N ASP A 331 21.69 16.51 0.59
CA ASP A 331 21.82 17.96 0.52
C ASP A 331 22.42 18.43 -0.82
N ASP A 332 22.99 17.52 -1.61
CA ASP A 332 23.46 17.75 -2.98
C ASP A 332 22.34 17.89 -4.02
N SER A 333 21.11 18.10 -3.55
CA SER A 333 19.91 18.30 -4.35
C SER A 333 19.45 17.08 -5.15
N LYS A 334 19.92 15.88 -4.77
CA LYS A 334 19.58 14.64 -5.46
C LYS A 334 18.81 13.64 -4.60
N VAL A 335 18.06 12.79 -5.30
CA VAL A 335 17.47 11.56 -4.81
C VAL A 335 18.21 10.40 -5.46
N TYR A 336 18.58 9.40 -4.67
CA TYR A 336 19.33 8.23 -5.12
C TYR A 336 18.53 6.95 -4.92
N ALA A 337 18.72 6.01 -5.84
CA ALA A 337 18.37 4.61 -5.63
C ALA A 337 19.60 3.73 -5.77
N LEU A 338 19.85 2.90 -4.76
CA LEU A 338 20.92 1.92 -4.75
C LEU A 338 20.35 0.51 -4.65
N ASN A 339 21.10 -0.48 -5.11
CA ASN A 339 20.82 -1.87 -4.80
C ASN A 339 21.12 -2.15 -3.32
N ALA A 340 20.16 -2.70 -2.57
CA ALA A 340 20.31 -2.88 -1.12
C ALA A 340 21.41 -3.90 -0.73
N SER A 341 21.66 -4.90 -1.58
CA SER A 341 22.64 -5.95 -1.27
C SER A 341 24.10 -5.49 -1.40
N ASN A 342 24.39 -4.50 -2.25
CA ASN A 342 25.78 -4.16 -2.61
C ASN A 342 26.06 -2.66 -2.75
N GLY A 343 25.08 -1.78 -2.51
CA GLY A 343 25.24 -0.33 -2.55
C GLY A 343 25.48 0.26 -3.94
N ARG A 344 25.37 -0.52 -5.02
CA ARG A 344 25.57 -0.01 -6.39
C ARG A 344 24.44 0.95 -6.73
N LYS A 345 24.80 2.14 -7.21
CA LYS A 345 23.84 3.12 -7.74
C LYS A 345 23.12 2.56 -8.95
N ILE A 346 21.81 2.60 -8.88
CA ILE A 346 20.90 2.22 -9.97
C ILE A 346 20.55 3.47 -10.76
N TRP A 347 20.13 4.53 -10.09
CA TRP A 347 19.87 5.84 -10.68
C TRP A 347 20.00 6.97 -9.66
N GLU A 348 20.04 8.20 -10.18
CA GLU A 348 19.89 9.45 -9.41
C GLU A 348 18.91 10.38 -10.12
N PHE A 349 18.25 11.25 -9.35
CA PHE A 349 17.30 12.24 -9.84
C PHE A 349 17.65 13.62 -9.26
N GLU A 350 17.69 14.64 -10.12
CA GLU A 350 17.99 16.03 -9.76
C GLU A 350 16.70 16.73 -9.29
N ALA A 351 16.59 16.94 -7.97
CA ALA A 351 15.46 17.63 -7.34
C ALA A 351 15.63 19.15 -7.30
N GLY A 352 16.83 19.66 -7.56
CA GLY A 352 17.14 21.10 -7.63
C GLY A 352 17.18 21.84 -6.29
N ALA A 353 16.96 21.14 -5.17
CA ALA A 353 17.14 21.63 -3.81
C ALA A 353 17.40 20.46 -2.84
N PRO A 354 18.01 20.70 -1.67
CA PRO A 354 18.28 19.66 -0.67
C PRO A 354 17.06 18.78 -0.37
N VAL A 355 17.29 17.46 -0.34
CA VAL A 355 16.24 16.47 -0.07
C VAL A 355 16.48 15.85 1.31
N ARG A 356 15.80 16.37 2.33
CA ARG A 356 16.00 15.95 3.73
C ARG A 356 14.91 15.05 4.30
N CYS A 357 13.76 14.94 3.64
CA CYS A 357 12.70 14.06 4.09
C CYS A 357 13.01 12.58 3.79
N ARG A 358 12.45 11.67 4.59
CA ARG A 358 12.48 10.22 4.28
C ARG A 358 11.55 9.95 3.09
N PRO A 359 12.00 9.27 2.01
CA PRO A 359 11.12 8.92 0.90
C PRO A 359 9.98 7.99 1.32
N ALA A 360 8.77 8.25 0.82
CA ALA A 360 7.68 7.28 0.82
C ALA A 360 7.73 6.44 -0.44
N VAL A 361 7.45 5.16 -0.34
CA VAL A 361 7.53 4.22 -1.47
C VAL A 361 6.24 3.43 -1.54
N THR A 362 5.56 3.52 -2.68
CA THR A 362 4.43 2.67 -3.07
C THR A 362 4.93 1.61 -4.08
N ASN A 363 4.02 0.80 -4.62
CA ASN A 363 4.36 -0.17 -5.65
C ASN A 363 4.74 0.49 -6.99
N GLU A 364 4.41 1.77 -7.19
CA GLU A 364 4.64 2.48 -8.44
C GLU A 364 5.52 3.73 -8.28
N PHE A 365 5.40 4.41 -7.14
CA PHE A 365 5.96 5.73 -6.93
C PHE A 365 6.89 5.79 -5.72
N ILE A 366 7.92 6.60 -5.86
CA ILE A 366 8.74 7.12 -4.78
C ILE A 366 8.35 8.59 -4.64
N ILE A 367 7.79 8.95 -3.48
CA ILE A 367 7.32 10.30 -3.19
C ILE A 367 8.29 10.97 -2.23
N VAL A 368 8.77 12.13 -2.64
CA VAL A 368 9.80 12.90 -1.93
C VAL A 368 9.52 14.39 -2.02
N GLY A 369 9.75 15.10 -0.93
CA GLY A 369 9.76 16.56 -0.88
C GLY A 369 11.17 17.14 -0.70
N CYS A 370 11.40 18.34 -1.20
CA CYS A 370 12.67 19.04 -1.04
C CYS A 370 12.51 20.45 -0.44
N GLU A 371 13.63 21.09 -0.14
CA GLU A 371 13.64 22.39 0.53
C GLU A 371 13.10 23.56 -0.30
N SER A 372 13.01 23.43 -1.63
CA SER A 372 12.33 24.43 -2.47
C SER A 372 10.81 24.42 -2.33
N GLY A 373 10.24 23.38 -1.70
CA GLY A 373 8.79 23.13 -1.62
C GLY A 373 8.24 22.28 -2.75
N GLU A 374 9.08 21.77 -3.66
CA GLU A 374 8.63 20.79 -4.64
C GLU A 374 8.45 19.40 -4.00
N ILE A 375 7.41 18.72 -4.44
CA ILE A 375 7.08 17.33 -4.12
C ILE A 375 7.09 16.57 -5.44
N PHE A 376 7.85 15.49 -5.52
CA PHE A 376 7.98 14.69 -6.73
C PHE A 376 7.38 13.30 -6.51
N GLY A 377 6.64 12.82 -7.49
CA GLY A 377 6.35 11.39 -7.68
C GLY A 377 7.26 10.84 -8.75
N LEU A 378 8.24 10.04 -8.35
CA LEU A 378 9.17 9.36 -9.25
C LEU A 378 8.71 7.92 -9.46
N SER A 379 8.85 7.37 -10.66
CA SER A 379 8.73 5.91 -10.83
C SER A 379 9.86 5.18 -10.10
N LEU A 380 9.70 3.87 -9.88
CA LEU A 380 10.77 3.04 -9.33
C LEU A 380 12.08 3.06 -10.17
N SER A 381 11.99 3.44 -11.45
CA SER A 381 13.14 3.65 -12.35
C SER A 381 13.76 5.05 -12.29
N GLY A 382 13.27 5.94 -11.42
CA GLY A 382 13.81 7.29 -11.22
C GLY A 382 13.28 8.36 -12.18
N GLN A 383 12.28 8.04 -13.01
CA GLN A 383 11.67 9.03 -13.89
C GLN A 383 10.60 9.83 -13.15
N ARG A 384 10.65 11.16 -13.23
CA ARG A 384 9.56 12.01 -12.72
C ARG A 384 8.27 11.73 -13.50
N LYS A 385 7.23 11.28 -12.78
CA LYS A 385 5.88 11.06 -13.33
C LYS A 385 4.97 12.25 -13.08
N TRP A 386 5.07 12.84 -11.89
CA TRP A 386 4.35 14.06 -11.54
C TRP A 386 5.15 14.91 -10.56
N SER A 387 4.75 16.17 -10.41
CA SER A 387 5.27 17.09 -9.39
C SER A 387 4.17 18.01 -8.88
N ASN A 388 4.20 18.31 -7.58
CA ASN A 388 3.37 19.30 -6.91
C ASN A 388 4.28 20.32 -6.20
N ARG A 389 3.77 21.51 -5.88
CA ARG A 389 4.57 22.56 -5.23
C ARG A 389 3.82 23.22 -4.08
N THR A 390 4.42 23.17 -2.90
CA THR A 390 4.03 23.95 -1.73
C THR A 390 4.67 25.34 -1.79
N ARG A 391 4.32 26.24 -0.87
CA ARG A 391 4.87 27.61 -0.87
C ARG A 391 6.24 27.71 -0.20
N LYS A 392 6.60 26.73 0.62
CA LYS A 392 7.87 26.67 1.36
C LYS A 392 8.34 25.22 1.52
N SER A 393 9.53 25.04 2.05
CA SER A 393 10.22 23.75 2.22
C SER A 393 9.35 22.62 2.75
N VAL A 394 9.50 21.46 2.13
CA VAL A 394 8.95 20.18 2.59
C VAL A 394 10.07 19.37 3.23
N ILE A 395 10.07 19.29 4.55
CA ILE A 395 11.05 18.52 5.33
C ILE A 395 10.43 17.37 6.12
N SER A 396 9.10 17.36 6.26
CA SER A 396 8.38 16.22 6.86
C SER A 396 8.44 15.01 5.91
N ALA A 397 8.54 13.79 6.47
CA ALA A 397 8.46 12.59 5.66
C ALA A 397 7.02 12.43 5.13
N PRO A 398 6.80 12.24 3.82
CA PRO A 398 5.48 11.91 3.30
C PRO A 398 4.94 10.62 3.94
N PHE A 399 3.65 10.59 4.25
CA PHE A 399 2.94 9.39 4.67
C PHE A 399 1.91 9.03 3.58
N VAL A 400 1.92 7.79 3.10
CA VAL A 400 0.97 7.34 2.09
C VAL A 400 -0.02 6.37 2.72
N ASP A 401 -1.30 6.72 2.65
CA ASP A 401 -2.40 5.78 2.77
C ASP A 401 -2.46 4.94 1.48
N HIS A 402 -2.08 3.67 1.59
CA HIS A 402 -2.06 2.76 0.45
C HIS A 402 -3.44 2.28 0.04
N ASP A 403 -4.43 2.36 0.93
CA ASP A 403 -5.79 1.87 0.67
C ASP A 403 -6.59 2.95 -0.08
N GLU A 404 -6.43 4.22 0.28
CA GLU A 404 -7.09 5.35 -0.41
C GLU A 404 -6.22 6.03 -1.48
N GLY A 405 -4.92 5.71 -1.52
CA GLY A 405 -3.99 6.34 -2.46
C GLY A 405 -3.68 7.80 -2.15
N ILE A 406 -3.84 8.23 -0.90
CA ILE A 406 -3.61 9.60 -0.45
C ILE A 406 -2.22 9.72 0.19
N CYS A 407 -1.43 10.68 -0.26
CA CYS A 407 -0.15 11.07 0.31
C CYS A 407 -0.30 12.35 1.14
N PHE A 408 -0.02 12.25 2.43
CA PHE A 408 0.01 13.37 3.37
C PHE A 408 1.40 13.95 3.49
N VAL A 409 1.52 15.27 3.30
CA VAL A 409 2.80 15.99 3.32
C VAL A 409 2.68 17.27 4.14
N GLY A 410 3.50 17.40 5.18
CA GLY A 410 3.63 18.62 5.98
C GLY A 410 4.65 19.59 5.39
N SER A 411 4.29 20.87 5.35
CA SER A 411 5.13 21.95 4.82
C SER A 411 5.37 23.05 5.84
N THR A 412 6.51 23.73 5.68
CA THR A 412 6.88 24.90 6.50
C THR A 412 6.07 26.17 6.16
N ASP A 413 5.14 26.09 5.20
CA ASP A 413 4.16 27.13 4.90
C ASP A 413 2.88 27.06 5.77
N ASN A 414 2.94 26.25 6.82
CA ASN A 414 1.89 26.01 7.82
C ASN A 414 0.75 25.11 7.33
N TYR A 415 0.91 24.39 6.22
CA TYR A 415 -0.10 23.46 5.74
C TYR A 415 0.32 21.99 5.86
N LEU A 416 -0.68 21.16 6.18
CA LEU A 416 -0.70 19.75 5.80
C LEU A 416 -1.41 19.63 4.46
N TYR A 417 -0.82 18.91 3.51
CA TYR A 417 -1.38 18.65 2.20
C TYR A 417 -1.84 17.19 2.11
N ALA A 418 -3.01 16.94 1.54
CA ALA A 418 -3.42 15.64 1.04
C ALA A 418 -3.32 15.65 -0.48
N ILE A 419 -2.47 14.78 -1.02
CA ILE A 419 -2.11 14.72 -2.43
C ILE A 419 -2.43 13.32 -2.94
N ASP A 420 -3.08 13.19 -4.08
CA ASP A 420 -3.23 11.91 -4.76
C ASP A 420 -1.84 11.36 -5.13
N SER A 421 -1.50 10.20 -4.58
CA SER A 421 -0.18 9.59 -4.72
C SER A 421 0.15 9.14 -6.15
N ASN A 422 -0.87 8.96 -7.01
CA ASN A 422 -0.72 8.44 -8.36
C ASN A 422 -0.48 9.55 -9.39
N ASN A 423 -1.07 10.72 -9.20
CA ASN A 423 -1.02 11.81 -10.19
C ASN A 423 -0.52 13.16 -9.62
N GLY A 424 -0.35 13.28 -8.30
CA GLY A 424 0.17 14.47 -7.66
C GLY A 424 -0.84 15.61 -7.49
N TYR A 425 -2.13 15.40 -7.76
CA TYR A 425 -3.16 16.43 -7.54
C TYR A 425 -3.42 16.63 -6.04
N THR A 426 -3.49 17.89 -5.61
CA THR A 426 -3.88 18.21 -4.23
C THR A 426 -5.39 18.07 -4.07
N GLY A 427 -5.84 17.13 -3.25
CA GLY A 427 -7.25 17.00 -2.88
C GLY A 427 -7.68 18.11 -1.93
N TRP A 428 -6.97 18.26 -0.81
CA TRP A 428 -7.20 19.33 0.16
C TRP A 428 -5.91 19.73 0.87
N ARG A 429 -5.98 20.87 1.58
CA ARG A 429 -4.93 21.31 2.49
C ARG A 429 -5.54 21.86 3.78
N PHE A 430 -4.92 21.53 4.90
CA PHE A 430 -5.32 21.98 6.22
C PHE A 430 -4.31 22.98 6.77
N ARG A 431 -4.77 24.15 7.24
CA ARG A 431 -3.91 25.22 7.75
C ARG A 431 -3.75 25.08 9.26
N THR A 432 -2.50 24.95 9.71
CA THR A 432 -2.11 25.08 11.11
C THR A 432 -1.62 26.51 11.42
N ASN A 433 -1.38 26.83 12.69
CA ASN A 433 -0.92 28.16 13.09
C ASN A 433 0.62 28.29 13.03
N GLY A 434 1.35 27.20 12.82
CA GLY A 434 2.81 27.17 12.68
C GLY A 434 3.29 26.20 11.59
N PRO A 435 4.60 26.14 11.32
CA PRO A 435 5.18 25.20 10.36
C PRO A 435 4.87 23.74 10.68
N VAL A 436 4.49 22.95 9.67
CA VAL A 436 4.30 21.50 9.81
C VAL A 436 5.61 20.79 9.47
N ILE A 437 6.41 20.53 10.50
CA ILE A 437 7.72 19.88 10.38
C ILE A 437 7.71 18.41 10.84
N SER A 438 6.69 18.01 11.61
CA SER A 438 6.49 16.61 11.99
C SER A 438 6.00 15.80 10.79
N SER A 439 6.42 14.54 10.74
CA SER A 439 5.87 13.59 9.75
C SER A 439 4.46 13.17 10.19
N PRO A 440 3.47 13.16 9.29
CA PRO A 440 2.13 12.68 9.59
C PRO A 440 2.10 11.16 9.84
N THR A 441 1.08 10.70 10.57
CA THR A 441 0.73 9.29 10.73
C THR A 441 -0.79 9.13 10.71
N MET A 442 -1.30 7.92 10.56
CA MET A 442 -2.73 7.71 10.36
C MET A 442 -3.24 6.50 11.15
N GLN A 443 -4.47 6.59 11.62
CA GLN A 443 -5.24 5.47 12.16
C GLN A 443 -6.68 5.54 11.67
N GLY A 444 -7.13 4.51 10.94
CA GLY A 444 -8.43 4.55 10.26
C GLY A 444 -8.51 5.75 9.32
N SER A 445 -9.62 6.50 9.38
CA SER A 445 -9.85 7.68 8.54
C SER A 445 -9.35 9.00 9.17
N THR A 446 -8.39 8.93 10.11
CA THR A 446 -7.85 10.11 10.79
C THR A 446 -6.33 10.18 10.63
N VAL A 447 -5.85 11.30 10.07
CA VAL A 447 -4.43 11.65 10.00
C VAL A 447 -4.06 12.56 11.17
N TYR A 448 -2.94 12.24 11.80
CA TYR A 448 -2.37 12.98 12.93
C TYR A 448 -1.08 13.65 12.50
N VAL A 449 -0.92 14.93 12.84
CA VAL A 449 0.31 15.67 12.55
C VAL A 449 0.60 16.73 13.61
N GLY A 450 1.87 16.81 14.03
CA GLY A 450 2.35 17.87 14.92
C GLY A 450 2.78 19.12 14.15
N SER A 451 2.47 20.29 14.71
CA SER A 451 2.94 21.58 14.19
C SER A 451 3.85 22.29 15.19
N ALA A 452 4.73 23.15 14.69
CA ALA A 452 5.61 23.99 15.50
C ALA A 452 4.86 25.08 16.29
N ASP A 453 3.53 25.20 16.12
CA ASP A 453 2.68 26.01 17.02
C ASP A 453 2.37 25.33 18.36
N GLY A 454 2.92 24.14 18.60
CA GLY A 454 2.76 23.40 19.85
C GLY A 454 1.55 22.48 19.89
N ASN A 455 0.78 22.36 18.80
CA ASN A 455 -0.42 21.51 18.74
C ASN A 455 -0.19 20.22 17.94
N LEU A 456 -0.87 19.16 18.38
CA LEU A 456 -1.14 17.96 17.59
C LEU A 456 -2.52 18.10 16.96
N TYR A 457 -2.58 17.96 15.64
CA TYR A 457 -3.82 18.01 14.88
C TYR A 457 -4.28 16.60 14.53
N ALA A 458 -5.58 16.34 14.67
CA ALA A 458 -6.25 15.15 14.18
C ALA A 458 -7.26 15.59 13.11
N ILE A 459 -7.09 15.09 11.89
CA ILE A 459 -7.77 15.56 10.69
C ILE A 459 -8.41 14.38 9.99
N ASN A 460 -9.65 14.51 9.54
CA ASN A 460 -10.29 13.46 8.77
C ASN A 460 -9.67 13.38 7.36
N THR A 461 -9.30 12.18 6.93
CA THR A 461 -8.55 11.96 5.69
C THR A 461 -9.35 12.33 4.43
N GLN A 462 -10.68 12.23 4.47
CA GLN A 462 -11.54 12.42 3.32
C GLN A 462 -11.89 13.90 3.08
N ASN A 463 -12.14 14.67 4.13
CA ASN A 463 -12.66 16.04 3.99
C ASN A 463 -11.76 17.16 4.56
N GLY A 464 -10.69 16.84 5.30
CA GLY A 464 -9.71 17.81 5.78
C GLY A 464 -10.13 18.63 7.00
#